data_AF-A0A7V1GUP6-F1
#
_entry.id   AF-A0A7V1GUP6-F1
#
_cell.length_a   1.000
_cell.length_b   1.000
_cell.length_c   1.000
_cell.angle_alpha   90.00
_cell.angle_beta   90.00
_cell.angle_gamma   90.00
#
_symmetry.space_group_name_H-M   'P 1'
#
loop_
_entity.id
_entity.type
_entity.pdbx_description
1 polymer ?
#
loop_
_entity_poly.entity_id
_entity_poly.type
_entity_poly.pdbx_seq_one_letter_code
_entity_poly.pdbx_strand_id
1 'polypeptide(L)'
;MLPLNLKKVLKEIWQKIKQNHLLMMVVCCLVPIVLVIGLFSLFKVGNYWIWLVFLLCPLMHLFMMKGHGHKKELYKCPECGLEYKEKKWAEKCEAWCKKHKSCNLEIIKHAIKK
;
A
#
# COMPACT_ATOMS: atom_id res chain seq x y z
N MET A 1 -14.01 -11.00 31.62
CA MET A 1 -14.64 -11.60 30.41
C MET A 1 -14.90 -10.47 29.41
N LEU A 2 -14.23 -10.48 28.26
CA LEU A 2 -14.31 -9.41 27.24
C LEU A 2 -15.20 -9.90 26.07
N PRO A 3 -16.21 -9.16 25.60
CA PRO A 3 -17.18 -9.65 24.63
C PRO A 3 -16.53 -9.96 23.28
N LEU A 4 -16.72 -11.19 22.79
CA LEU A 4 -16.18 -11.75 21.53
C LEU A 4 -16.40 -10.86 20.29
N ASN A 5 -17.45 -10.04 20.26
CA ASN A 5 -17.74 -9.11 19.17
C ASN A 5 -16.67 -8.00 19.02
N LEU A 6 -16.03 -7.57 20.11
CA LEU A 6 -15.07 -6.46 20.06
C LEU A 6 -13.79 -6.84 19.31
N LYS A 7 -13.28 -8.07 19.50
CA LYS A 7 -12.09 -8.56 18.77
C LYS A 7 -12.34 -8.65 17.26
N LYS A 8 -13.56 -8.97 16.85
CA LYS A 8 -13.95 -9.06 15.44
C LYS A 8 -13.97 -7.67 14.80
N VAL A 9 -14.62 -6.70 15.46
CA VAL A 9 -14.65 -5.29 15.04
C VAL A 9 -13.23 -4.70 14.96
N LEU A 10 -12.37 -4.99 15.95
CA LEU A 10 -10.98 -4.51 15.95
C LEU A 10 -10.18 -5.03 14.76
N LYS A 11 -10.35 -6.31 14.40
CA LYS A 11 -9.63 -6.96 13.29
C LYS A 11 -10.07 -6.43 11.93
N GLU A 12 -11.37 -6.16 11.76
CA GLU A 12 -11.95 -5.55 10.56
C GLU A 12 -11.44 -4.11 10.37
N ILE A 13 -11.45 -3.31 11.44
CA ILE A 13 -10.91 -1.93 11.44
C ILE A 13 -9.42 -1.94 11.11
N TRP A 14 -8.67 -2.89 11.69
CA TRP A 14 -7.21 -3.02 11.46
C TRP A 14 -6.86 -3.45 10.03
N GLN A 15 -7.66 -4.33 9.41
CA GLN A 15 -7.49 -4.70 7.99
C GLN A 15 -7.80 -3.53 7.05
N LYS A 16 -8.84 -2.75 7.34
CA LYS A 16 -9.18 -1.55 6.55
C LYS A 16 -8.12 -0.46 6.66
N ILE A 17 -7.52 -0.31 7.84
CA ILE A 17 -6.40 0.60 8.10
C ILE A 17 -5.12 0.17 7.36
N LYS A 18 -4.84 -1.14 7.29
CA LYS A 18 -3.65 -1.68 6.60
C LYS A 18 -3.69 -1.52 5.08
N GLN A 19 -4.86 -1.47 4.46
CA GLN A 19 -5.03 -1.34 3.01
C GLN A 19 -4.90 0.10 2.49
N ASN A 20 -4.98 1.11 3.37
CA ASN A 20 -4.76 2.50 3.01
C ASN A 20 -3.28 2.84 3.25
N HIS A 21 -2.48 2.82 2.17
CA HIS A 21 -1.08 3.30 2.15
C HIS A 21 -0.91 4.68 2.82
N LEU A 22 -1.95 5.51 2.74
CA LEU A 22 -2.03 6.85 3.36
C LEU A 22 -2.08 6.80 4.90
N LEU A 23 -2.65 5.75 5.50
CA LEU A 23 -2.79 5.60 6.95
C LEU A 23 -1.51 5.05 7.59
N MET A 24 -0.79 4.16 6.88
CA MET A 24 0.57 3.76 7.26
C MET A 24 1.55 4.95 7.26
N MET A 25 1.42 5.84 6.28
CA MET A 25 2.24 7.04 6.15
C MET A 25 2.01 8.03 7.31
N VAL A 26 0.73 8.28 7.65
CA VAL A 26 0.34 9.15 8.76
C VAL A 26 0.83 8.61 10.11
N VAL A 27 0.73 7.31 10.34
CA VAL A 27 1.22 6.68 11.58
C VAL A 27 2.74 6.77 11.71
N CYS A 28 3.50 6.49 10.65
CA CYS A 28 4.97 6.61 10.68
C CYS A 28 5.45 8.07 10.86
N CYS A 29 4.64 9.07 10.48
CA CYS A 29 4.94 10.48 10.75
C CYS A 29 4.55 10.93 12.16
N LEU A 30 3.40 10.49 12.67
CA LEU A 30 2.91 10.92 14.00
C LEU A 30 3.76 10.39 15.16
N VAL A 31 4.27 9.16 15.05
CA VAL A 31 5.11 8.53 16.08
C VAL A 31 6.36 9.37 16.42
N PRO A 32 7.24 9.74 15.46
CA PRO A 32 8.41 10.54 15.76
C PRO A 32 8.06 11.97 16.20
N ILE A 33 6.96 12.55 15.68
CA ILE A 33 6.50 13.88 16.11
C ILE A 33 6.12 13.87 17.60
N VAL A 34 5.33 12.89 18.03
CA VAL A 34 4.92 12.75 19.45
C VAL A 34 6.14 12.46 20.34
N LEU A 35 7.08 11.63 19.88
CA LEU A 35 8.32 11.33 20.61
C LEU A 35 9.18 12.58 20.82
N VAL A 36 9.35 13.40 19.78
CA VAL A 36 10.11 14.64 19.83
C VAL A 36 9.42 15.68 20.72
N ILE A 37 8.11 15.85 20.61
CA ILE A 37 7.33 16.78 21.46
C ILE A 37 7.40 16.38 22.95
N GLY A 38 7.30 15.08 23.25
CA GLY A 38 7.43 14.56 24.62
C GLY A 38 8.81 14.79 25.21
N LEU A 39 9.87 14.54 24.43
CA LEU A 39 11.26 14.78 24.85
C LEU A 39 11.55 16.27 25.05
N PHE A 40 10.99 17.13 24.20
CA PHE A 40 11.11 18.58 24.26
C PHE A 40 10.34 19.21 25.43
N SER A 41 9.25 18.58 25.89
CA SER A 41 8.56 19.04 27.10
C SER A 41 9.39 18.81 28.37
N LEU A 42 10.33 17.86 28.33
CA LEU A 42 11.29 17.59 29.41
C LEU A 42 12.60 18.39 29.25
N PHE A 43 13.00 18.70 28.00
CA PHE A 43 14.19 19.48 27.68
C PHE A 43 13.77 20.88 27.22
N LYS A 44 13.89 21.90 28.09
CA LYS A 44 13.50 23.30 27.87
C LYS A 44 14.32 23.97 26.74
N VAL A 45 14.15 23.52 25.51
CA VAL A 45 14.85 23.95 24.31
C VAL A 45 14.05 25.09 23.65
N GLY A 46 14.74 26.07 23.07
CA GLY A 46 14.11 27.26 22.48
C GLY A 46 13.25 26.96 21.26
N ASN A 47 12.23 27.81 21.05
CA ASN A 47 11.09 27.67 20.12
C ASN A 47 11.44 27.33 18.65
N TYR A 48 12.66 27.61 18.19
CA TYR A 48 13.06 27.49 16.78
C TYR A 48 13.31 26.04 16.31
N TRP A 49 13.67 25.13 17.21
CA TRP A 49 13.98 23.73 16.86
C TRP A 49 12.74 22.93 16.42
N ILE A 50 11.57 23.28 16.94
CA ILE A 50 10.28 22.66 16.56
C ILE A 50 9.94 22.96 15.11
N TRP A 51 10.22 24.19 14.65
CA TRP A 51 9.99 24.60 13.27
C TRP A 51 10.89 23.85 12.28
N LEU A 52 12.14 23.56 12.67
CA LEU A 52 13.10 22.80 11.87
C LEU A 52 12.67 21.33 11.69
N VAL A 53 12.16 20.67 12.73
CA VAL A 53 11.62 19.30 12.66
C VAL A 53 10.36 19.23 11.80
N PHE A 54 9.46 20.20 11.95
CA PHE A 54 8.23 20.27 11.15
C PHE A 54 8.51 20.47 9.66
N LEU A 55 9.62 21.13 9.31
CA LEU A 55 10.08 21.34 7.94
C LEU A 55 10.81 20.12 7.35
N LEU A 56 11.55 19.37 8.18
CA LEU A 56 12.25 18.16 7.75
C LEU A 56 11.31 16.99 7.42
N CYS A 57 10.21 16.87 8.16
CA CYS A 57 9.24 15.78 8.00
C CYS A 57 8.60 15.70 6.58
N PRO A 58 8.08 16.81 5.99
CA PRO A 58 7.57 16.80 4.63
C PRO A 58 8.68 16.64 3.58
N LEU A 59 9.90 17.13 3.86
CA LEU A 59 11.03 17.03 2.94
C LEU A 59 11.47 15.56 2.74
N MET A 60 11.60 14.80 3.83
CA MET A 60 11.87 13.36 3.78
C MET A 60 10.77 12.58 3.05
N HIS A 61 9.51 13.00 3.20
CA HIS A 61 8.39 12.34 2.53
C HIS A 61 8.31 12.60 1.04
N LEU A 62 8.65 13.82 0.62
CA LEU A 62 8.67 14.24 -0.77
C LEU A 62 9.76 13.50 -1.55
N PHE A 63 10.86 13.15 -0.88
CA PHE A 63 11.91 12.31 -1.43
C PHE A 63 11.42 10.89 -1.77
N MET A 64 10.51 10.33 -0.97
CA MET A 64 10.02 8.95 -1.13
C MET A 64 8.92 8.75 -2.18
N MET A 65 8.50 9.80 -2.89
CA MET A 65 7.55 9.71 -4.01
C MET A 65 8.21 9.82 -5.39
N LYS A 66 9.53 10.03 -5.45
CA LYS A 66 10.29 10.23 -6.70
C LYS A 66 10.74 8.93 -7.39
N GLY A 67 10.08 7.81 -7.12
CA GLY A 67 10.49 6.47 -7.59
C GLY A 67 9.47 5.65 -8.37
N HIS A 68 8.19 6.04 -8.41
CA HIS A 68 7.19 5.30 -9.20
C HIS A 68 7.19 5.77 -10.65
N GLY A 69 8.16 5.27 -11.42
CA GLY A 69 7.98 5.19 -12.86
C GLY A 69 6.74 4.35 -13.15
N HIS A 70 5.69 4.96 -13.69
CA HIS A 70 4.51 4.27 -14.20
C HIS A 70 4.88 3.39 -15.42
N LYS A 71 5.67 2.34 -15.21
CA LYS A 71 5.55 1.16 -16.05
C LYS A 71 4.22 0.56 -15.63
N LYS A 72 3.21 0.67 -16.49
CA LYS A 72 1.95 -0.07 -16.31
C LYS A 72 2.38 -1.53 -16.19
N GLU A 73 2.39 -2.06 -14.97
CA GLU A 73 2.76 -3.46 -14.72
C GLU A 73 1.69 -4.32 -15.37
N LEU A 74 1.92 -4.67 -16.62
CA LEU A 74 1.08 -5.61 -17.33
C LEU A 74 1.39 -6.99 -16.76
N TYR A 75 0.35 -7.64 -16.25
CA TYR A 75 0.47 -8.97 -15.70
C TYR A 75 0.39 -9.96 -16.85
N LYS A 76 1.47 -10.69 -17.09
CA LYS A 76 1.57 -11.68 -18.15
C LYS A 76 1.29 -13.08 -17.61
N CYS A 77 0.45 -13.84 -18.29
CA CYS A 77 0.26 -15.26 -18.01
C CYS A 77 1.48 -16.07 -18.50
N PRO A 78 2.12 -16.92 -17.67
CA PRO A 78 3.30 -17.68 -18.08
C PRO A 78 3.00 -18.82 -19.06
N GLU A 79 1.76 -19.29 -19.13
CA GLU A 79 1.40 -20.43 -19.98
C GLU A 79 0.99 -20.02 -21.40
N CYS A 80 0.17 -18.99 -21.55
CA CYS A 80 -0.30 -18.53 -22.86
C CYS A 80 0.35 -17.23 -23.35
N GLY A 81 1.06 -16.52 -22.47
CA GLY A 81 1.75 -15.29 -22.80
C GLY A 81 0.88 -14.02 -22.91
N LEU A 82 -0.42 -14.12 -22.62
CA LEU A 82 -1.33 -12.97 -22.68
C LEU A 82 -1.07 -11.94 -21.57
N GLU A 83 -1.22 -10.67 -21.91
CA GLU A 83 -0.96 -9.53 -21.03
C GLU A 83 -2.27 -8.88 -20.57
N TYR A 84 -2.36 -8.59 -19.27
CA TYR A 84 -3.56 -8.03 -18.63
C TYR A 84 -3.23 -6.76 -17.84
N LYS A 85 -4.17 -5.79 -17.85
CA LYS A 85 -4.08 -4.58 -17.02
C LYS A 85 -4.21 -4.88 -15.53
N GLU A 86 -5.00 -5.89 -15.18
CA GLU A 86 -5.29 -6.24 -13.79
C GLU A 86 -4.74 -7.63 -13.47
N LYS A 87 -4.08 -7.75 -12.31
CA LYS A 87 -3.51 -9.01 -11.80
C LYS A 87 -4.55 -10.15 -11.76
N LYS A 88 -5.79 -9.84 -11.38
CA LYS A 88 -6.90 -10.80 -11.26
C LYS A 88 -7.17 -11.55 -12.57
N TRP A 89 -7.02 -10.90 -13.71
CA TRP A 89 -7.23 -11.55 -15.01
C TRP A 89 -6.06 -12.47 -15.38
N ALA A 90 -4.83 -12.07 -15.08
CA ALA A 90 -3.66 -12.92 -15.28
C ALA A 90 -3.70 -14.17 -14.39
N GLU A 91 -4.08 -14.04 -13.12
CA GLU A 91 -4.22 -15.18 -12.20
C GLU A 91 -5.32 -16.15 -12.65
N LYS A 92 -6.48 -15.63 -13.10
CA LYS A 92 -7.54 -16.46 -13.69
C LYS A 92 -7.08 -17.15 -14.97
N CYS A 93 -6.33 -16.45 -15.81
CA CYS A 93 -5.79 -17.01 -17.05
C CYS A 93 -4.83 -18.16 -16.76
N GLU A 94 -3.90 -17.99 -15.82
CA GLU A 94 -2.98 -19.05 -15.40
C GLU A 94 -3.72 -20.25 -14.82
N ALA A 95 -4.65 -20.04 -13.89
CA ALA A 95 -5.41 -21.13 -13.28
C ALA A 95 -6.23 -21.92 -14.32
N TRP A 96 -6.79 -21.24 -15.31
CA TRP A 96 -7.54 -21.88 -16.39
C TRP A 96 -6.64 -22.66 -17.34
N CYS A 97 -5.51 -22.07 -17.78
CA CYS A 97 -4.55 -22.72 -18.65
C CYS A 97 -3.97 -24.00 -18.01
N LYS A 98 -3.64 -23.98 -16.71
CA LYS A 98 -3.08 -25.15 -16.00
C LYS A 98 -4.08 -26.31 -15.95
N LYS A 99 -5.36 -25.99 -15.80
CA LYS A 99 -6.43 -26.97 -15.64
C LYS A 99 -6.93 -27.54 -16.95
N HIS A 100 -7.12 -26.70 -17.97
CA HIS A 100 -7.79 -27.06 -19.22
C HIS A 100 -6.84 -27.13 -20.44
N LYS A 101 -5.56 -26.78 -20.29
CA LYS A 101 -4.55 -26.69 -21.37
C LYS A 101 -5.03 -25.91 -22.60
N SER A 102 -5.96 -24.98 -22.40
CA SER A 102 -6.61 -24.17 -23.44
C SER A 102 -6.84 -22.76 -22.91
N CYS A 103 -7.04 -21.78 -23.79
CA CYS A 103 -7.33 -20.41 -23.39
C CYS A 103 -8.85 -20.16 -23.35
N ASN A 104 -9.37 -19.61 -22.24
CA ASN A 104 -10.78 -19.22 -22.14
C ASN A 104 -11.06 -17.92 -22.90
N LEU A 105 -11.98 -17.96 -23.86
CA LEU A 105 -12.42 -16.80 -24.65
C LEU A 105 -12.91 -15.63 -23.78
N GLU A 106 -13.54 -15.88 -22.62
CA GLU A 106 -14.00 -14.82 -21.71
C GLU A 106 -12.84 -14.06 -21.06
N ILE A 107 -11.76 -14.77 -20.74
CA ILE A 107 -10.56 -14.19 -20.13
C ILE A 107 -9.75 -13.44 -21.20
N ILE A 108 -9.62 -14.00 -22.40
CA ILE A 108 -8.89 -13.38 -23.52
C ILE A 108 -9.49 -12.03 -23.92
N LYS A 109 -10.82 -11.84 -23.82
CA LYS A 109 -11.49 -10.56 -24.10
C LYS A 109 -10.97 -9.39 -23.26
N HIS A 110 -10.39 -9.67 -22.09
CA HIS A 110 -9.84 -8.68 -21.18
C HIS A 110 -8.32 -8.48 -21.36
N ALA A 111 -7.70 -9.21 -22.28
CA ALA A 111 -6.30 -9.04 -22.62
C ALA A 111 -6.08 -7.71 -23.34
N ILE A 112 -4.92 -7.10 -23.12
CA ILE A 112 -4.53 -5.93 -23.92
C ILE A 112 -4.17 -6.43 -25.32
N LYS A 113 -5.04 -6.20 -26.28
CA LYS A 113 -4.65 -6.21 -27.70
C LYS A 113 -3.79 -4.99 -27.95
N LYS A 114 -2.54 -5.22 -28.35
CA LYS A 114 -1.67 -4.17 -28.89
C LYS A 114 -2.12 -3.82 -30.30
#